data_AF-A0AAX6FYH8-F1
#
_entry.id   AF-A0AAX6FYH8-F1
#
_cell.length_a   1.000
_cell.length_b   1.000
_cell.length_c   1.000
_cell.angle_alpha   90.00
_cell.angle_beta   90.00
_cell.angle_gamma   90.00
#
_symmetry.space_group_name_H-M   'P 1'
#
loop_
_entity.id
_entity.type
_entity.pdbx_description
1 polymer ?
#
loop_
_entity_poly.entity_id
_entity_poly.type
_entity_poly.pdbx_seq_one_letter_code
_entity_poly.pdbx_strand_id
1 'polypeptide(L)'
;MISPSSSLSLFALRRLRAPIAIASSRSLHEGPDTIDELLDRHLVKEDKNRKKATDEEEDELSARRRLTSTRREALSLYRDILRASRFFVWPDPRGVPWRDVLRDNARREFEEARFERDPEVVTRLLIGGRDAVQAALDKLVETHRRNMDQPPQQPGDPTRTR
;
A
#
# COMPACT_ATOMS: atom_id res chain seq x y z
N MET A 1 -49.16 -24.69 -10.41
CA MET A 1 -49.93 -24.43 -9.17
C MET A 1 -49.07 -24.86 -7.99
N ILE A 2 -48.98 -23.97 -6.99
CA ILE A 2 -48.58 -24.20 -5.58
C ILE A 2 -47.07 -24.14 -5.27
N SER A 3 -46.62 -22.92 -4.97
CA SER A 3 -45.70 -22.65 -3.86
C SER A 3 -46.38 -22.99 -2.52
N PRO A 4 -45.63 -23.19 -1.42
CA PRO A 4 -45.67 -22.15 -0.39
C PRO A 4 -44.34 -21.89 0.34
N SER A 5 -44.02 -20.60 0.45
CA SER A 5 -43.84 -19.79 1.66
C SER A 5 -43.21 -20.34 2.95
N SER A 6 -42.30 -19.50 3.47
CA SER A 6 -42.04 -19.14 4.89
C SER A 6 -41.11 -20.02 5.72
N SER A 7 -40.01 -19.44 6.25
CA SER A 7 -40.05 -18.85 7.59
C SER A 7 -38.68 -18.28 8.03
N LEU A 8 -38.75 -17.02 8.45
CA LEU A 8 -37.93 -16.25 9.39
C LEU A 8 -36.81 -16.98 10.17
N SER A 9 -35.64 -16.35 10.21
CA SER A 9 -34.81 -16.37 11.42
C SER A 9 -34.08 -15.03 11.61
N LEU A 10 -34.66 -14.23 12.52
CA LEU A 10 -34.03 -13.08 13.16
C LEU A 10 -33.16 -13.61 14.30
N PHE A 11 -31.84 -13.52 14.17
CA PHE A 11 -30.94 -13.57 15.32
C PHE A 11 -30.23 -12.22 15.44
N ALA A 12 -30.77 -11.40 16.32
CA ALA A 12 -30.05 -10.30 16.93
C ALA A 12 -28.94 -10.86 17.83
N LEU A 13 -27.70 -10.40 17.68
CA LEU A 13 -26.79 -10.30 18.82
C LEU A 13 -26.03 -8.98 18.74
N ARG A 14 -26.41 -8.09 19.66
CA ARG A 14 -25.64 -6.93 20.09
C ARG A 14 -24.24 -7.39 20.49
N ARG A 15 -23.19 -6.74 19.98
CA ARG A 15 -21.89 -6.72 20.66
C ARG A 15 -21.51 -5.29 20.98
N LEU A 16 -21.59 -4.99 22.26
CA LEU A 16 -21.19 -3.75 22.89
C LEU A 16 -19.66 -3.60 22.84
N ARG A 17 -19.22 -2.41 22.37
CA ARG A 17 -18.15 -1.55 22.89
C ARG A 17 -16.89 -2.21 23.49
N ALA A 18 -15.75 -1.99 22.83
CA ALA A 18 -14.44 -1.97 23.50
C ALA A 18 -13.97 -0.50 23.60
N PRO A 19 -13.67 0.04 24.79
CA PRO A 19 -13.06 1.35 24.92
C PRO A 19 -11.58 1.29 24.50
N ILE A 20 -11.19 2.37 23.84
CA ILE A 20 -9.83 2.71 23.42
C ILE A 20 -8.89 2.59 24.63
N ALA A 21 -7.81 1.82 24.48
CA ALA A 21 -6.75 1.74 25.49
C ALA A 21 -6.16 3.14 25.69
N ILE A 22 -6.33 3.67 26.90
CA ILE A 22 -5.71 4.90 27.36
C ILE A 22 -4.20 4.63 27.41
N ALA A 23 -3.44 5.36 26.59
CA ALA A 23 -1.99 5.35 26.64
C ALA A 23 -1.56 5.74 28.07
N SER A 24 -0.84 4.84 28.74
CA SER A 24 -0.19 5.14 30.01
C SER A 24 0.84 6.23 29.76
N SER A 25 0.51 7.46 30.12
CA SER A 25 1.48 8.54 30.29
C SER A 25 2.41 8.13 31.42
N ARG A 26 3.56 7.55 31.08
CA ARG A 26 4.66 7.41 32.03
C ARG A 26 5.16 8.81 32.33
N SER A 27 4.99 9.27 33.57
CA SER A 27 5.64 10.45 34.11
C SER A 27 7.15 10.24 34.02
N LEU A 28 7.80 11.00 33.13
CA LEU A 28 9.25 11.09 33.05
C LEU A 28 9.72 12.07 34.13
N HIS A 29 9.84 11.61 35.39
CA HIS A 29 10.63 12.24 36.47
C HIS A 29 10.00 11.94 37.83
N GLU A 30 10.61 11.03 38.59
CA GLU A 30 10.48 11.01 40.06
C GLU A 30 11.75 10.38 40.70
N GLY A 31 12.70 11.27 41.09
CA GLY A 31 13.71 11.12 42.15
C GLY A 31 15.11 10.54 41.81
N PRO A 32 16.20 10.90 42.55
CA PRO A 32 16.58 12.16 43.22
C PRO A 32 17.79 12.83 42.53
N ASP A 33 17.64 14.07 42.04
CA ASP A 33 18.76 14.84 41.47
C ASP A 33 19.67 15.36 42.59
N THR A 34 20.78 14.67 42.85
CA THR A 34 21.95 15.34 43.43
C THR A 34 22.70 16.06 42.32
N ILE A 35 23.13 17.30 42.59
CA ILE A 35 23.90 18.12 41.65
C ILE A 35 25.16 17.37 41.18
N ASP A 36 25.73 16.54 42.06
CA ASP A 36 26.89 15.69 41.77
C ASP A 36 26.61 14.65 40.67
N GLU A 37 25.44 13.98 40.67
CA GLU A 37 25.05 13.04 39.61
C GLU A 37 24.70 13.72 38.28
N LEU A 38 24.31 15.01 38.30
CA LEU A 38 24.10 15.80 37.09
C LEU A 38 25.43 16.22 36.45
N LEU A 39 26.42 16.56 37.27
CA LEU A 39 27.78 16.88 36.83
C LEU A 39 28.49 15.65 36.26
N ASP A 40 28.36 14.48 36.89
CA ASP A 40 28.92 13.21 36.38
C ASP A 40 28.22 12.74 35.09
N ARG A 41 26.94 13.07 34.89
CA ARG A 41 26.21 12.79 33.63
C ARG A 41 26.63 13.69 32.47
N HIS A 42 27.08 14.93 32.73
CA HIS A 42 27.39 15.93 31.69
C HIS A 42 28.88 16.22 31.50
N LEU A 43 29.74 15.79 32.41
CA LEU A 43 31.18 15.77 32.19
C LEU A 43 31.55 14.50 31.43
N VAL A 44 31.42 14.59 30.10
CA VAL A 44 31.88 13.59 29.14
C VAL A 44 33.37 13.31 29.43
N LYS A 45 33.68 12.21 30.11
CA LYS A 45 34.95 11.53 29.89
C LYS A 45 34.95 11.08 28.43
N GLU A 46 35.68 11.82 27.62
CA GLU A 46 35.95 11.58 26.21
C GLU A 46 36.75 10.27 26.04
N ASP A 47 36.10 9.14 26.31
CA ASP A 47 36.59 7.84 25.89
C ASP A 47 36.25 7.71 24.40
N LYS A 48 37.26 7.88 23.55
CA LYS A 48 37.18 7.75 22.07
C LYS A 48 36.54 6.43 21.60
N ASN A 49 36.40 5.46 22.50
CA ASN A 49 35.75 4.17 22.25
C ASN A 49 34.20 4.23 22.31
N ARG A 50 33.60 5.17 23.05
CA ARG A 50 32.13 5.27 23.19
C ARG A 50 31.47 5.94 21.98
N LYS A 51 32.12 6.93 21.38
CA LYS A 51 31.65 7.61 20.15
C LYS A 51 31.50 6.63 18.97
N LYS A 52 32.44 5.69 18.81
CA LYS A 52 32.38 4.68 17.75
C LYS A 52 31.21 3.70 17.90
N ALA A 53 30.86 3.32 19.13
CA ALA A 53 29.74 2.41 19.39
C ALA A 53 28.37 3.08 19.17
N THR A 54 28.22 4.37 19.51
CA THR A 54 27.00 5.13 19.23
C THR A 54 26.79 5.40 17.74
N ASP A 55 27.84 5.70 16.99
CA ASP A 55 27.74 5.93 15.54
C ASP A 55 27.30 4.64 14.81
N GLU A 56 27.83 3.48 15.19
CA GLU A 56 27.44 2.17 14.60
C GLU A 56 25.98 1.77 14.95
N GLU A 57 25.51 2.03 16.18
CA GLU A 57 24.10 1.80 16.57
C GLU A 57 23.14 2.76 15.86
N GLU A 58 23.49 4.05 15.72
CA GLU A 58 22.67 5.04 15.00
C GLU A 58 22.57 4.72 13.50
N ASP A 59 23.66 4.24 12.90
CA ASP A 59 23.68 3.77 11.50
C ASP A 59 22.80 2.51 11.32
N GLU A 60 22.84 1.56 12.27
CA GLU A 60 22.00 0.37 12.21
C GLU A 60 20.50 0.71 12.38
N LEU A 61 20.16 1.61 13.31
CA LEU A 61 18.80 2.12 13.49
C LEU A 61 18.31 2.85 12.23
N SER A 62 19.18 3.64 11.60
CA SER A 62 18.90 4.33 10.35
C SER A 62 18.67 3.36 9.19
N ALA A 63 19.48 2.32 9.07
CA ALA A 63 19.30 1.26 8.09
C ALA A 63 17.98 0.51 8.31
N ARG A 64 17.66 0.14 9.56
CA ARG A 64 16.37 -0.48 9.92
C ARG A 64 15.19 0.42 9.55
N ARG A 65 15.27 1.73 9.84
CA ARG A 65 14.21 2.69 9.48
C ARG A 65 14.03 2.78 7.96
N ARG A 66 15.12 2.84 7.18
CA ARG A 66 15.09 2.85 5.70
C ARG A 66 14.51 1.56 5.11
N LEU A 67 14.82 0.42 5.70
CA LEU A 67 14.22 -0.88 5.31
C LEU A 67 12.70 -0.90 5.58
N THR A 68 12.25 -0.30 6.68
CA THR A 68 10.81 -0.19 6.94
C THR A 68 10.11 0.79 5.99
N SER A 69 10.77 1.88 5.57
CA SER A 69 10.17 2.84 4.64
C SER A 69 10.06 2.27 3.22
N THR A 70 11.12 1.66 2.69
CA THR A 70 11.10 1.00 1.37
C THR A 70 10.06 -0.11 1.29
N ARG A 71 9.97 -0.96 2.33
CA ARG A 71 8.92 -2.00 2.41
C ARG A 71 7.51 -1.40 2.45
N ARG A 72 7.31 -0.31 3.18
CA ARG A 72 6.02 0.41 3.23
C ARG A 72 5.66 0.97 1.86
N GLU A 73 6.62 1.55 1.15
CA GLU A 73 6.43 2.09 -0.19
C GLU A 73 6.08 1.01 -1.21
N ALA A 74 6.78 -0.12 -1.19
CA ALA A 74 6.45 -1.28 -2.03
C ALA A 74 5.02 -1.76 -1.80
N LEU A 75 4.61 -1.92 -0.54
CA LEU A 75 3.25 -2.33 -0.20
C LEU A 75 2.20 -1.28 -0.56
N SER A 76 2.53 0.02 -0.48
CA SER A 76 1.63 1.08 -0.95
C SER A 76 1.43 0.97 -2.45
N LEU A 77 2.51 0.89 -3.21
CA LEU A 77 2.47 0.75 -4.67
C LEU A 77 1.68 -0.49 -5.10
N TYR A 78 1.91 -1.64 -4.46
CA TYR A 78 1.14 -2.86 -4.75
C TYR A 78 -0.37 -2.63 -4.55
N ARG A 79 -0.77 -1.97 -3.45
CA ARG A 79 -2.18 -1.63 -3.22
C ARG A 79 -2.71 -0.64 -4.24
N ASP A 80 -1.91 0.31 -4.69
CA ASP A 80 -2.29 1.28 -5.72
C ASP A 80 -2.53 0.59 -7.06
N ILE A 81 -1.69 -0.37 -7.44
CA ILE A 81 -1.92 -1.23 -8.62
C ILE A 81 -3.24 -2.00 -8.48
N LEU A 82 -3.50 -2.61 -7.32
CA LEU A 82 -4.75 -3.34 -7.08
C LEU A 82 -5.98 -2.42 -7.17
N ARG A 83 -5.88 -1.18 -6.70
CA ARG A 83 -6.95 -0.18 -6.82
C ARG A 83 -7.14 0.24 -8.29
N ALA A 84 -6.05 0.60 -8.97
CA ALA A 84 -6.06 1.01 -10.37
C ALA A 84 -6.64 -0.08 -11.28
N SER A 85 -6.27 -1.35 -11.06
CA SER A 85 -6.76 -2.50 -11.84
C SER A 85 -8.29 -2.60 -11.88
N ARG A 86 -9.00 -2.08 -10.87
CA ARG A 86 -10.47 -2.15 -10.79
C ARG A 86 -11.16 -1.34 -11.88
N PHE A 87 -10.52 -0.31 -12.40
CA PHE A 87 -11.10 0.56 -13.43
C PHE A 87 -10.96 -0.04 -14.85
N PHE A 88 -10.10 -1.05 -15.03
CA PHE A 88 -9.93 -1.76 -16.30
C PHE A 88 -10.98 -2.85 -16.45
N VAL A 89 -12.22 -2.44 -16.73
CA VAL A 89 -13.38 -3.34 -16.78
C VAL A 89 -13.47 -4.13 -18.10
N TRP A 90 -12.90 -3.61 -19.18
CA TRP A 90 -13.00 -4.22 -20.50
C TRP A 90 -12.07 -5.45 -20.64
N PRO A 91 -12.47 -6.44 -21.47
CA PRO A 91 -11.62 -7.59 -21.77
C PRO A 91 -10.49 -7.22 -22.74
N ASP A 92 -9.38 -7.94 -22.60
CA ASP A 92 -8.32 -8.04 -23.61
C ASP A 92 -8.85 -8.74 -24.88
N PRO A 93 -8.26 -8.53 -26.08
CA PRO A 93 -8.52 -9.34 -27.28
C PRO A 93 -8.65 -10.85 -27.09
N ARG A 94 -8.03 -11.43 -26.05
CA ARG A 94 -8.16 -12.84 -25.70
C ARG A 94 -9.44 -13.20 -24.91
N GLY A 95 -10.27 -12.21 -24.61
CA GLY A 95 -11.49 -12.33 -23.80
C GLY A 95 -11.28 -12.27 -22.28
N VAL A 96 -10.04 -12.09 -21.81
CA VAL A 96 -9.73 -12.05 -20.36
C VAL A 96 -9.85 -10.61 -19.83
N PRO A 97 -10.52 -10.36 -18.69
CA PRO A 97 -10.57 -9.02 -18.10
C PRO A 97 -9.17 -8.47 -17.80
N TRP A 98 -8.86 -7.26 -18.25
CA TRP A 98 -7.56 -6.62 -18.00
C TRP A 98 -7.22 -6.51 -16.52
N ARG A 99 -8.22 -6.30 -15.66
CA ARG A 99 -8.07 -6.33 -14.20
C ARG A 99 -7.32 -7.56 -13.71
N ASP A 100 -7.67 -8.75 -14.20
CA ASP A 100 -7.13 -10.00 -13.68
C ASP A 100 -5.70 -10.20 -14.18
N VAL A 101 -5.46 -9.91 -15.47
CA VAL A 101 -4.12 -9.90 -16.08
C VAL A 101 -3.16 -8.95 -15.32
N LEU A 102 -3.61 -7.73 -15.01
CA LEU A 102 -2.80 -6.74 -14.29
C LEU A 102 -2.48 -7.19 -12.87
N ARG A 103 -3.41 -7.86 -12.18
CA ARG A 103 -3.20 -8.37 -10.83
C ARG A 103 -2.21 -9.52 -10.80
N ASP A 104 -2.35 -10.46 -11.73
CA ASP A 104 -1.47 -11.62 -11.83
C ASP A 104 -0.05 -11.20 -12.20
N ASN A 105 0.09 -10.27 -13.16
CA ASN A 105 1.38 -9.69 -13.50
C ASN A 105 1.99 -8.97 -12.30
N ALA A 106 1.25 -8.06 -11.66
CA ALA A 106 1.76 -7.34 -10.49
C ALA A 106 2.19 -8.29 -9.37
N ARG A 107 1.42 -9.35 -9.11
CA ARG A 107 1.78 -10.36 -8.13
C ARG A 107 3.10 -11.04 -8.49
N ARG A 108 3.26 -11.48 -9.75
CA ARG A 108 4.47 -12.12 -10.24
C ARG A 108 5.70 -11.20 -10.08
N GLU A 109 5.63 -9.97 -10.54
CA GLU A 109 6.75 -9.01 -10.47
C GLU A 109 7.18 -8.75 -9.02
N PHE A 110 6.22 -8.60 -8.09
CA PHE A 110 6.52 -8.41 -6.67
C PHE A 110 7.06 -9.66 -5.98
N GLU A 111 6.63 -10.85 -6.42
CA GLU A 111 7.17 -12.13 -5.93
C GLU A 111 8.60 -12.37 -6.41
N GLU A 112 8.91 -12.02 -7.67
CA GLU A 112 10.25 -12.07 -8.24
C GLU A 112 11.21 -11.10 -7.53
N ALA A 113 10.77 -9.88 -7.26
CA ALA A 113 11.57 -8.87 -6.56
C ALA A 113 11.63 -9.06 -5.03
N ARG A 114 10.97 -10.07 -4.46
CA ARG A 114 10.79 -10.23 -3.00
C ARG A 114 12.10 -10.28 -2.22
N PHE A 115 13.14 -10.87 -2.82
CA PHE A 115 14.44 -11.09 -2.18
C PHE A 115 15.50 -10.09 -2.64
N GLU A 116 15.10 -9.06 -3.39
CA GLU A 116 16.02 -8.00 -3.77
C GLU A 116 16.50 -7.25 -2.53
N ARG A 117 17.82 -7.11 -2.40
CA ARG A 117 18.49 -6.48 -1.26
C ARG A 117 19.27 -5.24 -1.65
N ASP A 118 19.53 -5.04 -2.94
CA ASP A 118 20.21 -3.85 -3.41
C ASP A 118 19.28 -2.62 -3.31
N PRO A 119 19.60 -1.62 -2.48
CA PRO A 119 18.77 -0.44 -2.31
C PRO A 119 18.59 0.36 -3.60
N GLU A 120 19.55 0.34 -4.53
CA GLU A 120 19.42 1.04 -5.80
C GLU A 120 18.40 0.35 -6.70
N VAL A 121 18.46 -0.98 -6.79
CA VAL A 121 17.52 -1.76 -7.58
C VAL A 121 16.10 -1.61 -7.03
N VAL A 122 15.93 -1.72 -5.71
CA VAL A 122 14.62 -1.50 -5.06
C VAL A 122 14.09 -0.10 -5.38
N THR A 123 14.94 0.93 -5.31
CA THR A 123 14.53 2.31 -5.61
C THR A 123 14.08 2.45 -7.06
N ARG A 124 14.83 1.90 -8.02
CA ARG A 124 14.47 1.92 -9.45
C ARG A 124 13.15 1.20 -9.72
N LEU A 125 12.93 0.05 -9.09
CA LEU A 125 11.67 -0.71 -9.18
C LEU A 125 10.48 0.10 -8.65
N LEU A 126 10.64 0.77 -7.51
CA LEU A 126 9.59 1.59 -6.92
C LEU A 126 9.22 2.80 -7.78
N ILE A 127 10.23 3.52 -8.30
CA ILE A 127 10.00 4.69 -9.16
C ILE A 127 9.38 4.24 -10.48
N GLY A 128 9.98 3.26 -11.17
CA GLY A 128 9.48 2.75 -12.44
C GLY A 128 8.08 2.15 -12.33
N GLY A 129 7.78 1.47 -11.22
CA GLY A 129 6.44 0.95 -10.96
C GLY A 129 5.39 2.05 -10.77
N ARG A 130 5.73 3.16 -10.09
CA ARG A 130 4.83 4.31 -9.95
C ARG A 130 4.57 4.99 -11.30
N ASP A 131 5.61 5.21 -12.09
CA ASP A 131 5.49 5.82 -13.41
C ASP A 131 4.64 4.95 -14.36
N ALA A 132 4.83 3.63 -14.30
CA ALA A 132 4.02 2.68 -15.08
C ALA A 132 2.54 2.72 -14.68
N VAL A 133 2.23 2.82 -13.39
CA VAL A 133 0.84 2.97 -12.91
C VAL A 133 0.24 4.28 -13.40
N GLN A 134 0.97 5.38 -13.30
CA GLN A 134 0.50 6.68 -13.78
C GLN A 134 0.20 6.64 -15.28
N ALA A 135 1.13 6.14 -16.08
CA ALA A 135 0.95 6.00 -17.52
C ALA A 135 -0.25 5.09 -17.88
N ALA A 136 -0.50 4.03 -17.11
CA ALA A 136 -1.65 3.16 -17.29
C ALA A 136 -2.97 3.89 -16.99
N LEU A 137 -3.01 4.69 -15.91
CA LEU A 137 -4.18 5.50 -15.57
C LEU A 137 -4.47 6.58 -16.62
N ASP A 138 -3.43 7.22 -17.16
CA ASP A 138 -3.60 8.22 -18.22
C ASP A 138 -4.21 7.58 -19.48
N LYS A 139 -3.75 6.38 -19.86
CA LYS A 139 -4.33 5.60 -20.97
C LYS A 139 -5.78 5.19 -20.70
N LEU A 140 -6.11 4.84 -19.46
CA LEU A 140 -7.47 4.54 -19.04
C LEU A 140 -8.39 5.76 -19.20
N VAL A 141 -7.94 6.95 -18.76
CA VAL A 141 -8.69 8.20 -18.91
C VAL A 141 -8.91 8.54 -20.38
N GLU A 142 -7.86 8.41 -21.20
CA GLU A 142 -7.94 8.62 -22.64
C GLU A 142 -8.94 7.66 -23.32
N THR A 143 -8.93 6.39 -22.93
CA THR A 143 -9.88 5.38 -23.43
C THR A 143 -11.31 5.70 -23.01
N HIS A 144 -11.51 6.16 -21.77
CA HIS A 144 -12.82 6.60 -21.30
C HIS A 144 -13.36 7.79 -22.11
N ARG A 145 -12.52 8.78 -22.42
CA ARG A 145 -12.92 9.94 -23.24
C ARG A 145 -13.35 9.51 -24.64
N ARG A 146 -12.55 8.68 -25.31
CA ARG A 146 -12.89 8.16 -26.66
C ARG A 146 -14.21 7.40 -26.69
N ASN A 147 -14.49 6.59 -25.67
CA ASN A 147 -15.74 5.84 -25.58
C ASN A 147 -16.95 6.74 -25.30
N MET A 148 -16.77 7.92 -24.69
CA MET A 148 -17.84 8.90 -24.48
C MET A 148 -18.08 9.78 -25.72
N ASP A 149 -17.04 10.07 -26.49
CA ASP A 149 -17.12 10.88 -27.71
C ASP A 149 -17.63 10.10 -28.93
N GLN A 150 -17.65 8.76 -28.86
CA GLN A 150 -18.18 7.93 -29.94
C GLN A 150 -19.73 8.00 -29.94
N PRO A 151 -20.37 8.53 -31.00
CA PRO A 151 -21.83 8.55 -31.07
C PRO A 151 -22.38 7.11 -31.04
N PRO A 152 -23.54 6.87 -30.43
CA PRO A 152 -24.12 5.54 -30.36
C PRO A 152 -24.22 4.98 -31.78
N GLN A 153 -23.61 3.83 -32.03
CA GLN A 153 -23.77 3.12 -33.29
C GLN A 153 -25.25 2.82 -33.45
N GLN A 154 -25.90 3.53 -34.37
CA GLN A 154 -27.29 3.23 -34.71
C GLN A 154 -27.32 1.78 -35.21
N PRO A 155 -28.18 0.92 -34.64
CA PRO A 155 -28.36 -0.42 -35.17
C PRO A 155 -28.73 -0.28 -36.65
N GLY A 156 -27.89 -0.83 -37.52
CA GLY A 156 -28.10 -0.78 -38.95
C GLY A 156 -29.50 -1.29 -39.27
N ASP A 157 -30.29 -0.43 -39.90
CA ASP A 157 -31.66 -0.73 -40.30
C ASP A 157 -31.67 -2.00 -41.18
N PRO A 158 -32.24 -3.13 -40.71
CA PRO A 158 -32.23 -4.39 -41.45
C PRO A 158 -33.13 -4.35 -42.69
N THR A 159 -33.90 -3.29 -42.90
CA THR A 159 -34.90 -3.21 -43.98
C THR A 159 -34.35 -2.73 -45.33
N ARG A 160 -33.04 -2.53 -45.48
CA ARG A 160 -32.41 -2.17 -46.76
C ARG A 160 -31.86 -3.37 -47.50
N THR A 161 -32.70 -4.36 -47.77
CA THR A 161 -32.43 -5.32 -48.85
C THR A 161 -33.69 -5.44 -49.71
N ARG A 162 -33.46 -5.25 -51.01
CA ARG A 162 -34.42 -4.99 -52.08
C ARG A 162 -35.24 -6.22 -52.48
#